data_AF-B9NV30-F1
#
_entry.id   AF-B9NV30-F1
#
_cell.length_a   1.000
_cell.length_b   1.000
_cell.length_c   1.000
_cell.angle_alpha   90.00
_cell.angle_beta   90.00
_cell.angle_gamma   90.00
#
_symmetry.space_group_name_H-M   'P 1'
#
loop_
_entity.id
_entity.type
_entity.pdbx_description
1 polymer ?
#
loop_
_entity_poly.entity_id
_entity_poly.type
_entity_poly.pdbx_seq_one_letter_code
_entity_poly.pdbx_strand_id
1 'polypeptide(L)'
;MDNDILTGGNGADMFHFEENFGTDTIKDFEDGSDLIRIDIAGASYDDLNITESNGNTVISLNGHGSITLEDVSVSLISEDDLNFV
;
A
#
# COMPACT_ATOMS: atom_id res chain seq x y z
N MET A 1 -8.34 -7.82 -10.02
CA MET A 1 -9.44 -6.83 -9.99
C MET A 1 -10.53 -7.30 -9.04
N ASP A 2 -10.10 -7.84 -7.90
CA ASP A 2 -10.97 -7.98 -6.73
C ASP A 2 -10.69 -6.77 -5.83
N ASN A 3 -11.56 -6.54 -4.87
CA ASN A 3 -11.39 -5.46 -3.89
C ASN A 3 -11.37 -6.13 -2.52
N ASP A 4 -10.17 -6.23 -1.96
CA ASP A 4 -9.94 -7.03 -0.77
C ASP A 4 -9.77 -6.18 0.49
N ILE A 5 -10.11 -6.79 1.63
CA ILE A 5 -9.80 -6.26 2.96
C ILE A 5 -8.70 -7.15 3.54
N LEU A 6 -7.53 -6.56 3.78
CA LEU A 6 -6.33 -7.22 4.24
C LEU A 6 -6.03 -6.84 5.69
N THR A 7 -5.50 -7.80 6.43
CA THR A 7 -5.11 -7.67 7.84
C THR A 7 -3.88 -8.53 8.06
N GLY A 8 -2.76 -7.95 8.50
CA GLY A 8 -1.49 -8.64 8.74
C GLY A 8 -1.49 -9.40 10.07
N GLY A 9 -2.12 -8.82 11.09
CA GLY A 9 -2.17 -9.33 12.44
C GLY A 9 -1.08 -8.72 13.31
N ASN A 10 -0.39 -9.56 14.09
CA ASN A 10 0.66 -9.08 14.97
C ASN A 10 2.02 -9.38 14.34
N GLY A 11 2.91 -8.39 14.31
CA GLY A 11 4.30 -8.58 13.92
C GLY A 11 4.73 -7.56 12.87
N ALA A 12 5.79 -7.91 12.16
CA ALA A 12 6.20 -7.19 10.97
C ALA A 12 5.68 -7.98 9.77
N ASP A 13 4.67 -7.44 9.11
CA ASP A 13 3.96 -8.07 8.01
C ASP A 13 4.37 -7.49 6.66
N MET A 14 4.12 -8.26 5.59
CA MET A 14 4.37 -7.83 4.22
C MET A 14 3.12 -8.03 3.36
N PHE A 15 2.56 -6.93 2.88
CA PHE A 15 1.41 -6.92 1.97
C PHE A 15 1.90 -6.92 0.53
N HIS A 16 1.64 -8.00 -0.21
CA HIS A 16 2.18 -8.20 -1.56
C HIS A 16 1.11 -7.92 -2.62
N PHE A 17 1.40 -6.95 -3.49
CA PHE A 17 0.59 -6.57 -4.63
C PHE A 17 1.31 -6.87 -5.95
N GLU A 18 0.63 -7.59 -6.83
CA GLU A 18 1.07 -7.88 -8.21
C GLU A 18 0.27 -7.00 -9.20
N GLU A 19 0.49 -7.18 -10.51
CA GLU A 19 -0.28 -6.44 -11.51
C GLU A 19 -1.80 -6.62 -11.36
N ASN A 20 -2.56 -5.55 -11.63
CA ASN A 20 -4.03 -5.58 -11.66
C ASN A 20 -4.69 -5.97 -10.32
N PHE A 21 -4.04 -5.64 -9.20
CA PHE A 21 -4.49 -5.99 -7.86
C PHE A 21 -5.91 -5.49 -7.57
N GLY A 22 -6.26 -4.26 -7.99
CA GLY A 22 -7.62 -3.73 -7.83
C GLY A 22 -7.69 -2.61 -6.81
N THR A 23 -8.75 -2.57 -6.00
CA THR A 23 -8.93 -1.54 -4.94
C THR A 23 -8.98 -2.21 -3.57
N ASP A 24 -7.85 -2.22 -2.88
CA ASP A 24 -7.69 -2.98 -1.64
C ASP A 24 -7.56 -2.06 -0.43
N THR A 25 -7.91 -2.58 0.74
CA THR A 25 -7.82 -1.87 2.03
C THR A 25 -7.04 -2.69 3.03
N ILE A 26 -5.97 -2.14 3.59
CA ILE A 26 -5.22 -2.71 4.72
C ILE A 26 -5.71 -2.04 6.00
N LYS A 27 -6.07 -2.84 7.01
CA LYS A 27 -6.73 -2.36 8.24
C LYS A 27 -5.82 -2.07 9.43
N ASP A 28 -4.61 -2.61 9.39
CA ASP A 28 -3.72 -2.69 10.56
C ASP A 28 -2.26 -2.40 10.20
N PHE A 29 -2.02 -1.60 9.16
CA PHE A 29 -0.65 -1.25 8.76
C PHE A 29 0.06 -0.46 9.86
N GLU A 30 1.18 -0.98 10.34
CA GLU A 30 2.05 -0.36 11.34
C GLU A 30 3.31 0.24 10.69
N ASP A 31 3.37 1.57 10.60
CA ASP A 31 4.57 2.31 10.16
C ASP A 31 5.82 1.91 10.96
N GLY A 32 6.93 1.68 10.25
CA GLY A 32 8.20 1.22 10.81
C GLY A 32 8.25 -0.27 11.19
N SER A 33 7.17 -1.04 10.99
CA SER A 33 7.12 -2.49 11.19
C SER A 33 6.73 -3.22 9.90
N ASP A 34 5.62 -2.80 9.29
CA ASP A 34 5.05 -3.45 8.10
C ASP A 34 5.62 -2.88 6.82
N LEU A 35 5.55 -3.67 5.75
CA LEU A 35 6.02 -3.28 4.42
C LEU A 35 4.99 -3.61 3.35
N ILE A 36 4.92 -2.76 2.33
CA ILE A 36 4.15 -3.02 1.12
C ILE A 36 5.12 -3.45 0.03
N ARG A 37 4.92 -4.65 -0.52
CA ARG A 37 5.68 -5.15 -1.65
C ARG A 37 4.90 -4.94 -2.94
N ILE A 38 5.49 -4.21 -3.87
CA ILE A 38 4.98 -3.97 -5.22
C ILE A 38 5.82 -4.80 -6.19
N ASP A 39 5.27 -5.93 -6.62
CA ASP A 39 5.91 -6.88 -7.55
C ASP A 39 5.37 -6.61 -8.97
N ILE A 40 5.79 -5.47 -9.51
CA ILE A 40 5.37 -4.97 -10.81
C ILE A 40 6.61 -4.44 -11.53
N ALA A 41 6.96 -5.11 -12.63
CA ALA A 41 8.20 -4.86 -13.33
C ALA A 41 8.33 -3.39 -13.79
N GLY A 42 9.35 -2.71 -13.28
CA GLY A 42 9.66 -1.32 -13.65
C GLY A 42 8.87 -0.27 -12.89
N ALA A 43 8.01 -0.65 -11.94
CA ALA A 43 7.40 0.30 -11.02
C ALA A 43 8.44 0.84 -10.02
N SER A 44 8.25 2.09 -9.63
CA SER A 44 9.09 2.80 -8.67
C SER A 44 8.26 3.73 -7.79
N TYR A 45 8.88 4.29 -6.76
CA TYR A 45 8.20 5.24 -5.85
C TYR A 45 7.66 6.47 -6.58
N ASP A 46 8.38 6.95 -7.60
CA ASP A 46 7.97 8.11 -8.41
C ASP A 46 6.72 7.85 -9.26
N ASP A 47 6.34 6.58 -9.48
CA ASP A 47 5.12 6.21 -10.21
C ASP A 47 3.87 6.24 -9.33
N LEU A 48 4.03 6.34 -8.00
CA LEU A 48 2.95 6.34 -7.05
C LEU A 48 2.33 7.72 -6.89
N ASN A 49 1.00 7.74 -6.79
CA ASN A 49 0.26 8.88 -6.27
C ASN A 49 -0.22 8.56 -4.86
N ILE A 50 0.42 9.17 -3.86
CA ILE A 50 0.13 8.98 -2.43
C ILE A 50 -0.63 10.21 -1.91
N THR A 51 -1.84 9.99 -1.40
CA THR A 51 -2.73 11.08 -0.95
C THR A 51 -3.44 10.74 0.35
N GLU A 52 -3.78 11.75 1.13
CA GLU A 52 -4.66 11.59 2.28
C GLU A 52 -6.14 11.69 1.86
N SER A 53 -6.98 10.83 2.43
CA SER A 53 -8.44 10.86 2.23
C SER A 53 -9.16 10.43 3.51
N ASN A 54 -9.89 11.35 4.14
CA ASN A 54 -10.69 11.09 5.36
C ASN A 54 -9.92 10.42 6.52
N GLY A 55 -8.64 10.75 6.71
CA GLY A 55 -7.79 10.15 7.74
C GLY A 55 -7.06 8.87 7.33
N ASN A 56 -7.34 8.37 6.11
CA ASN A 56 -6.63 7.25 5.51
C ASN A 56 -5.54 7.73 4.56
N THR A 57 -4.57 6.86 4.29
CA THR A 57 -3.64 7.04 3.17
C THR A 57 -4.09 6.22 1.98
N VAL A 58 -4.11 6.82 0.79
CA VAL A 58 -4.42 6.14 -0.47
C VAL A 58 -3.19 6.19 -1.36
N ILE A 59 -2.64 5.02 -1.68
CA ILE A 59 -1.51 4.82 -2.58
C ILE A 59 -2.07 4.28 -3.90
N SER A 60 -1.91 5.02 -4.99
CA SER A 60 -2.40 4.60 -6.31
C SER A 60 -1.26 4.40 -7.29
N LEU A 61 -1.30 3.29 -8.03
CA LEU A 61 -0.39 3.03 -9.14
C LEU A 61 -1.21 2.94 -10.43
N ASN A 62 -1.00 3.92 -11.32
CA ASN A 62 -1.82 4.09 -12.52
C ASN A 62 -1.83 2.83 -13.39
N GLY A 63 -3.02 2.33 -13.71
CA GLY A 63 -3.19 1.14 -14.55
C GLY A 63 -3.10 -0.19 -13.80
N HIS A 64 -2.75 -0.20 -12.51
CA HIS A 64 -2.62 -1.43 -11.72
C HIS A 64 -3.62 -1.51 -10.57
N GLY A 65 -3.82 -0.43 -9.80
CA GLY A 65 -4.75 -0.43 -8.66
C GLY A 65 -4.50 0.68 -7.64
N SER A 66 -5.20 0.59 -6.52
CA SER A 66 -5.03 1.47 -5.36
C SER A 66 -5.12 0.70 -4.04
N ILE A 67 -4.26 1.07 -3.10
CA ILE A 67 -4.17 0.53 -1.74
C ILE A 67 -4.63 1.64 -0.78
N THR A 68 -5.61 1.35 0.06
CA THR A 68 -6.00 2.22 1.18
C THR A 68 -5.44 1.67 2.47
N LEU A 69 -4.70 2.50 3.20
CA LEU A 69 -4.27 2.23 4.57
C LEU A 69 -5.28 2.90 5.51
N GLU A 70 -6.13 2.09 6.14
CA GLU A 70 -7.18 2.56 7.04
C GLU A 70 -6.56 3.17 8.31
N ASP A 71 -7.01 4.37 8.68
CA ASP A 71 -6.56 5.11 9.86
C ASP A 71 -5.04 5.40 9.92
N VAL A 72 -4.33 5.31 8.79
CA VAL A 72 -2.91 5.67 8.68
C VAL A 72 -2.75 7.05 8.05
N SER A 73 -2.05 7.95 8.74
CA SER A 73 -1.74 9.29 8.22
C SER A 73 -0.71 9.22 7.09
N VAL A 74 -0.95 9.98 6.02
CA VAL A 74 -0.02 10.06 4.87
C VAL A 74 1.37 10.54 5.25
N SER A 75 1.47 11.30 6.35
CA SER A 75 2.75 11.81 6.86
C SER A 75 3.68 10.74 7.43
N LEU A 76 3.14 9.53 7.68
CA LEU A 76 3.89 8.36 8.12
C LEU A 76 4.40 7.51 6.96
N ILE A 77 3.86 7.70 5.76
CA ILE A 77 4.21 6.86 4.60
C ILE A 77 5.34 7.51 3.82
N SER A 78 6.36 6.71 3.55
CA SER A 78 7.58 7.08 2.85
C SER A 78 8.03 6.00 1.88
N GLU A 79 9.15 6.23 1.19
CA GLU A 79 9.76 5.22 0.32
C GLU A 79 10.28 4.00 1.10
N ASP A 80 10.62 4.16 2.38
CA ASP A 80 11.14 3.06 3.22
C ASP A 80 10.08 1.98 3.49
N ASP A 81 8.79 2.31 3.34
CA ASP A 81 7.66 1.40 3.53
C ASP A 81 7.37 0.54 2.29
N LEU A 82 8.00 0.86 1.15
CA LEU A 82 7.62 0.36 -0.17
C LEU A 82 8.78 -0.39 -0.84
N ASN A 83 8.61 -1.70 -0.99
CA ASN A 83 9.57 -2.57 -1.64
C ASN A 83 9.14 -2.87 -3.08
N PHE A 84 9.88 -2.35 -4.05
CA PHE A 84 9.67 -2.62 -5.48
C PHE A 84 10.57 -3.78 -5.95
N VAL A 85 10.04 -4.68 -6.77
CA VAL A 85 10.72 -5.88 -7.28
C VAL A 85 10.70 -5.96 -8.81
#